data_AF-A0AAW2Y2R3-F1
#
_entry.id   AF-A0AAW2Y2R3-F1
#
_cell.length_a   1.000
_cell.length_b   1.000
_cell.length_c   1.000
_cell.angle_alpha   90.00
_cell.angle_beta   90.00
_cell.angle_gamma   90.00
#
_symmetry.space_group_name_H-M   'P 1'
#
loop_
_entity.id
_entity.type
_entity.pdbx_description
1 polymer ?
#
loop_
_entity_poly.entity_id
_entity_poly.type
_entity_poly.pdbx_seq_one_letter_code
_entity_poly.pdbx_strand_id
1 'polypeptide(L)'
;MIRGSHLHRRAWNTLWPVEKRWCREYYNFGMEFLLKLDLNGTRRFFDAFFELNPHLWQGFLSARLSYGELITLGISLFGRASNPSRLELLTKCPAPLVQMVGNMALETI
;
A
#
# COMPACT_ATOMS: atom_id res chain seq x y z
N MET A 1 9.84 -16.82 -32.08
CA MET A 1 9.36 -15.54 -31.51
C MET A 1 10.11 -15.09 -30.24
N ILE A 2 11.37 -15.50 -30.03
CA ILE A 2 12.09 -15.30 -28.75
C ILE A 2 12.54 -13.83 -28.53
N ARG A 3 12.74 -13.02 -29.59
CA ARG A 3 13.16 -11.61 -29.45
C ARG A 3 12.08 -10.67 -28.92
N GLY A 4 10.80 -10.96 -29.18
CA GLY A 4 9.69 -10.10 -28.80
C GLY A 4 9.48 -10.03 -27.28
N SER A 5 9.66 -11.16 -26.57
CA SER A 5 9.48 -11.23 -25.11
C SER A 5 10.53 -10.43 -24.35
N HIS A 6 11.79 -10.45 -24.79
CA HIS A 6 12.86 -9.65 -24.18
C HIS A 6 12.66 -8.16 -24.40
N LEU A 7 12.27 -7.75 -25.62
CA LEU A 7 11.99 -6.34 -25.92
C LEU A 7 10.78 -5.84 -25.12
N HIS A 8 9.71 -6.64 -25.06
CA HIS A 8 8.54 -6.35 -24.24
C HIS A 8 8.91 -6.19 -22.77
N ARG A 9 9.64 -7.15 -22.18
CA ARG A 9 10.04 -7.09 -20.76
C ARG A 9 10.90 -5.86 -20.47
N ARG A 10 11.80 -5.50 -21.39
CA ARG A 10 12.63 -4.31 -21.24
C ARG A 10 11.79 -3.04 -21.31
N ALA A 11 10.92 -2.91 -22.30
CA ALA A 11 10.03 -1.75 -22.43
C ALA A 11 9.09 -1.62 -21.21
N TRP A 12 8.55 -2.75 -20.74
CA TRP A 12 7.70 -2.80 -19.55
C TRP A 12 8.44 -2.33 -18.30
N ASN A 13 9.66 -2.83 -18.05
CA ASN A 13 10.45 -2.44 -16.88
C ASN A 13 10.94 -0.98 -16.97
N THR A 14 11.15 -0.45 -18.18
CA THR A 14 11.48 0.97 -18.37
C THR A 14 10.30 1.88 -18.06
N LEU A 15 9.09 1.52 -18.52
CA LEU A 15 7.88 2.32 -18.27
C LEU A 15 7.38 2.17 -16.83
N TRP A 16 7.43 0.94 -16.30
CA TRP A 16 6.98 0.57 -14.96
C TRP A 16 8.08 -0.13 -14.16
N PRO A 17 8.99 0.66 -13.57
CA PRO A 17 9.96 0.14 -12.59
C PRO A 17 9.26 -0.63 -11.48
N VAL A 18 9.91 -1.69 -10.99
CA VAL A 18 9.37 -2.57 -9.93
C VAL A 18 8.87 -1.76 -8.73
N GLU A 19 9.64 -0.77 -8.28
CA GLU A 19 9.27 0.10 -7.15
C GLU A 19 7.94 0.85 -7.37
N LYS A 20 7.68 1.35 -8.58
CA LYS A 20 6.41 2.04 -8.89
C LYS A 20 5.24 1.07 -8.81
N ARG A 21 5.46 -0.18 -9.21
CA ARG A 21 4.44 -1.20 -9.18
C ARG A 21 4.14 -1.64 -7.73
N TRP A 22 5.16 -1.80 -6.90
CA TRP A 22 4.99 -2.00 -5.46
C TRP A 22 4.25 -0.85 -4.77
N CYS A 23 4.60 0.40 -5.07
CA CYS A 23 3.85 1.56 -4.57
C CYS A 23 2.38 1.46 -4.97
N ARG A 24 2.08 1.12 -6.23
CA ARG A 24 0.71 0.93 -6.72
C ARG A 24 -0.04 -0.16 -5.93
N GLU A 25 0.58 -1.31 -5.69
CA GLU A 25 -0.04 -2.38 -4.90
C GLU A 25 -0.32 -1.94 -3.46
N TYR A 26 0.56 -1.14 -2.86
CA TYR A 26 0.32 -0.56 -1.54
C TYR A 26 -0.87 0.41 -1.52
N TYR A 27 -0.98 1.29 -2.53
CA TYR A 27 -2.12 2.20 -2.65
C TYR A 27 -3.43 1.43 -2.87
N ASN A 28 -3.43 0.41 -3.73
CA ASN A 28 -4.60 -0.45 -3.94
C ASN A 28 -5.03 -1.12 -2.64
N PHE A 29 -4.08 -1.70 -1.90
CA PHE A 29 -4.32 -2.28 -0.58
C PHE A 29 -4.94 -1.25 0.39
N GLY A 30 -4.38 -0.05 0.45
CA GLY A 30 -4.90 1.03 1.31
C GLY A 30 -6.36 1.38 0.98
N MET A 31 -6.71 1.45 -0.30
CA MET A 31 -8.08 1.73 -0.74
C MET A 31 -9.04 0.58 -0.42
N GLU A 32 -8.65 -0.67 -0.65
CA GLU A 32 -9.45 -1.84 -0.29
C GLU A 32 -9.65 -1.96 1.22
N PHE A 33 -8.61 -1.63 2.00
CA PHE A 33 -8.69 -1.56 3.45
C PHE A 33 -9.73 -0.52 3.90
N LEU A 34 -9.69 0.69 3.32
CA LEU A 34 -10.67 1.74 3.60
C LEU A 34 -12.11 1.31 3.28
N LEU A 35 -12.33 0.59 2.17
CA LEU A 35 -13.66 0.10 1.79
C LEU A 35 -14.24 -0.93 2.75
N LYS A 36 -13.40 -1.60 3.55
CA LYS A 36 -13.83 -2.62 4.52
C LYS A 36 -14.11 -2.07 5.92
N LEU A 37 -13.74 -0.82 6.19
CA LEU A 37 -14.01 -0.17 7.46
C LEU A 37 -15.46 0.29 7.54
N ASP A 38 -16.05 0.21 8.73
CA ASP A 38 -17.33 0.86 9.02
C ASP A 38 -17.11 2.36 9.30
N LEU A 39 -18.20 3.10 9.56
CA LEU A 39 -18.10 4.55 9.83
C LEU A 39 -17.18 4.87 11.01
N ASN A 40 -17.26 4.07 12.09
CA ASN A 40 -16.47 4.30 13.30
C ASN A 40 -15.00 3.92 13.09
N GLY A 41 -14.72 2.80 12.43
CA GLY A 41 -13.38 2.38 12.03
C GLY A 41 -12.72 3.41 11.11
N THR A 42 -13.46 3.92 10.13
CA THR A 42 -12.97 4.95 9.20
C THR A 42 -12.59 6.24 9.93
N ARG A 43 -13.42 6.71 10.88
CA ARG A 43 -13.08 7.89 11.70
C ARG A 43 -11.80 7.68 12.50
N ARG A 44 -11.72 6.59 13.27
CA ARG A 44 -10.53 6.25 14.07
C ARG A 44 -9.27 6.13 13.21
N PHE A 45 -9.40 5.55 12.01
CA PHE A 45 -8.29 5.46 11.07
C PHE A 45 -7.81 6.84 10.63
N PHE A 46 -8.72 7.71 10.17
CA PHE A 46 -8.35 9.04 9.70
C PHE A 46 -7.84 9.94 10.82
N ASP A 47 -8.36 9.82 12.04
CA ASP A 47 -7.84 10.52 13.22
C ASP A 47 -6.35 10.17 13.42
N ALA A 48 -6.01 8.87 13.48
CA ALA A 48 -4.62 8.43 13.63
C ALA A 48 -3.75 8.75 12.40
N PHE A 49 -4.33 8.74 11.19
CA PHE A 49 -3.65 9.05 9.93
C PHE A 49 -3.26 10.52 9.85
N PHE A 50 -4.15 11.44 10.18
CA PHE A 50 -3.87 12.89 10.13
C PHE A 50 -2.97 13.35 11.27
N GLU A 51 -2.86 12.59 12.36
CA GLU A 51 -1.85 12.81 13.41
C GLU A 51 -0.43 12.44 12.96
N LEU A 52 -0.24 11.72 11.84
CA LEU A 52 1.08 11.41 11.29
C LEU A 52 1.85 12.69 10.90
N ASN A 53 3.16 12.53 10.69
CA ASN A 53 3.97 13.62 10.15
C ASN A 53 3.31 14.15 8.86
N PRO A 54 3.12 15.47 8.70
CA PRO A 54 2.57 16.08 7.50
C PRO A 54 3.15 15.55 6.19
N HIS A 55 4.46 15.30 6.15
CA HIS A 55 5.13 14.73 4.99
C HIS A 55 4.54 13.37 4.57
N LEU A 56 4.22 12.50 5.53
CA LEU A 56 3.71 11.16 5.27
C LEU A 56 2.25 11.20 4.81
N TRP A 57 1.35 11.85 5.55
CA TRP A 57 -0.07 11.82 5.17
C TRP A 57 -0.35 12.65 3.91
N GLN A 58 0.32 13.80 3.74
CA GLN A 58 0.20 14.60 2.50
C GLN A 58 0.84 13.89 1.31
N GLY A 59 2.00 13.26 1.53
CA GLY A 59 2.69 12.47 0.52
C GLY A 59 1.83 11.30 0.03
N PHE A 60 1.16 10.62 0.95
CA PHE A 60 0.26 9.51 0.62
C PHE A 60 -0.93 9.99 -0.22
N LEU A 61 -1.62 11.04 0.22
CA LEU A 61 -2.76 11.58 -0.53
C LEU A 61 -2.39 12.13 -1.92
N SER A 62 -1.14 12.58 -2.09
CA SER A 62 -0.63 13.07 -3.37
C SER A 62 0.02 11.99 -4.24
N ALA A 63 0.08 10.74 -3.78
CA ALA A 63 0.77 9.64 -4.45
C ALA A 63 2.27 9.90 -4.73
N ARG A 64 2.94 10.70 -3.87
CA ARG A 64 4.35 11.12 -4.05
C ARG A 64 5.35 10.38 -3.18
N LEU A 65 4.89 9.53 -2.27
CA LEU A 65 5.77 8.75 -1.40
C LEU A 65 6.51 7.66 -2.16
N SER A 66 7.78 7.49 -1.79
CA SER A 66 8.55 6.30 -2.10
C SER A 66 8.02 5.07 -1.36
N TYR A 67 8.40 3.88 -1.84
CA TYR A 67 7.99 2.63 -1.20
C TYR A 67 8.43 2.53 0.27
N GLY A 68 9.65 2.99 0.60
CA GLY A 68 10.13 3.02 1.98
C GLY A 68 9.32 3.95 2.89
N GLU A 69 8.87 5.09 2.37
CA GLU A 69 7.99 6.00 3.10
C GLU A 69 6.59 5.41 3.28
N LEU A 70 6.08 4.65 2.30
CA LEU A 70 4.82 3.92 2.42
C LEU A 70 4.88 2.86 3.54
N ILE A 71 5.96 2.09 3.61
CA ILE A 71 6.19 1.15 4.72
C ILE A 71 6.23 1.91 6.05
N THR A 72 6.98 3.01 6.10
CA THR A 72 7.10 3.85 7.30
C THR A 72 5.74 4.38 7.76
N LEU A 73 4.90 4.81 6.81
CA LEU A 73 3.53 5.23 7.06
C LEU A 73 2.70 4.08 7.64
N GLY A 74 2.75 2.89 7.04
CA GLY A 74 2.05 1.71 7.52
C GLY A 74 2.43 1.33 8.96
N ILE A 75 3.73 1.29 9.27
CA ILE A 75 4.25 1.00 10.61
C ILE A 75 3.83 2.08 11.60
N SER A 76 3.94 3.35 11.23
CA SER A 76 3.57 4.49 12.10
C SER A 76 2.08 4.49 12.40
N LEU A 77 1.26 4.21 11.38
CA LEU A 77 -0.19 4.12 11.50
C LEU A 77 -0.59 2.91 12.35
N PHE A 78 0.06 1.75 12.18
CA PHE A 78 -0.14 0.60 13.06
C PHE A 78 0.28 0.89 14.51
N GLY A 79 1.37 1.63 14.69
CA GLY A 79 1.86 2.09 15.99
C GLY A 79 0.84 2.94 16.74
N ARG A 80 0.13 3.82 16.02
CA ARG A 80 -0.88 4.75 16.58
C ARG A 80 -2.31 4.22 16.56
N ALA A 81 -2.59 3.22 15.74
CA ALA A 81 -3.89 2.59 15.67
C ALA A 81 -4.26 1.98 17.04
N SER A 82 -5.46 2.33 17.51
CA SER A 82 -6.03 1.77 18.73
C SER A 82 -6.12 0.23 18.66
N ASN A 83 -6.05 -0.47 19.80
CA ASN A 83 -6.16 -1.94 19.85
C ASN A 83 -7.31 -2.55 19.03
N PRO A 84 -8.55 -1.99 19.02
CA PRO A 84 -9.61 -2.51 18.15
C PRO A 84 -9.31 -2.31 16.66
N SER A 85 -8.69 -1.18 16.26
CA SER A 85 -8.29 -0.92 14.88
C SER A 85 -7.19 -1.88 14.39
N ARG A 86 -6.25 -2.27 15.26
CA ARG A 86 -5.24 -3.30 14.94
C ARG A 86 -5.89 -4.66 14.71
N LEU A 87 -6.88 -5.01 15.52
CA LEU A 87 -7.61 -6.26 15.39
C LEU A 87 -8.49 -6.28 14.14
N GLU A 88 -9.14 -5.15 13.81
CA GLU A 88 -9.86 -4.94 12.55
C GLU A 88 -8.92 -5.09 11.35
N LEU A 89 -7.70 -4.55 11.41
CA LEU A 89 -6.70 -4.69 10.35
C LEU A 89 -6.31 -6.15 10.10
N LEU A 90 -6.05 -6.90 11.17
CA LEU A 90 -5.67 -8.32 11.10
C LEU A 90 -6.84 -9.22 10.66
N THR A 91 -8.07 -8.89 11.03
CA THR A 91 -9.23 -9.75 10.77
C THR A 91 -9.94 -9.44 9.45
N LYS A 92 -10.03 -8.17 9.05
CA LYS A 92 -10.77 -7.72 7.86
C LYS A 92 -9.93 -7.72 6.58
N CYS A 93 -8.61 -7.57 6.72
CA CYS A 93 -7.72 -7.40 5.57
C CYS A 93 -6.64 -8.48 5.34
N PRO A 94 -6.81 -9.76 5.75
CA PRO A 94 -5.81 -10.77 5.43
C PRO A 94 -5.74 -11.01 3.92
N ALA A 95 -6.87 -11.04 3.21
CA ALA A 95 -6.88 -11.33 1.77
C ALA A 95 -6.23 -10.21 0.92
N PRO A 96 -6.59 -8.92 1.05
CA PRO A 96 -5.90 -7.84 0.33
C PRO A 96 -4.41 -7.74 0.65
N LEU A 97 -4.02 -8.03 1.90
CA LEU A 97 -2.61 -8.00 2.30
C LEU A 97 -1.84 -9.16 1.65
N VAL A 98 -2.40 -10.36 1.66
CA VAL A 98 -1.82 -11.52 0.96
C VAL A 98 -1.75 -11.26 -0.54
N GLN A 99 -2.77 -10.64 -1.13
CA GLN A 99 -2.79 -10.27 -2.54
C GLN A 99 -1.69 -9.24 -2.87
N MET A 100 -1.54 -8.19 -2.05
CA MET A 100 -0.48 -7.21 -2.20
C MET A 100 0.90 -7.87 -2.16
N VAL A 101 1.17 -8.71 -1.14
CA VAL A 101 2.47 -9.39 -0.99
C VAL A 101 2.71 -10.39 -2.13
N GLY A 102 1.68 -11.12 -2.55
CA GLY A 102 1.74 -12.04 -3.69
C GLY A 102 2.07 -11.31 -4.99
N ASN A 103 1.42 -10.18 -5.26
CA ASN A 103 1.69 -9.36 -6.43
C ASN A 103 3.12 -8.78 -6.39
N MET A 104 3.57 -8.26 -5.25
CA MET A 104 4.94 -7.77 -5.10
C MET A 104 6.00 -8.86 -5.36
N ALA A 105 5.75 -10.09 -4.90
CA ALA A 105 6.62 -11.25 -5.13
C ALA A 105 6.60 -11.72 -6.59
N LEU A 106 5.46 -11.66 -7.27
CA LEU A 106 5.36 -11.96 -8.70
C LEU A 106 6.08 -10.91 -9.56
N GLU A 107 6.11 -9.66 -9.11
CA GLU A 107 6.77 -8.57 -9.84
C GLU A 107 8.30 -8.58 -9.78
N THR A 108 8.86 -9.39 -8.88
CA THR A 108 10.31 -9.60 -8.71
C THR A 108 10.87 -10.78 -9.52
N ILE A 109 10.01 -11.61 -10.11
CA ILE A 109 10.37 -12.80 -10.91
C ILE A 109 10.27 -12.48 -12.41
#